data_AF-A0A0B2QGZ7-F1
#
_entry.id   AF-A0A0B2QGZ7-F1
#
_cell.length_a   1.000
_cell.length_b   1.000
_cell.length_c   1.000
_cell.angle_alpha   90.00
_cell.angle_beta   90.00
_cell.angle_gamma   90.00
#
_symmetry.space_group_name_H-M   'P 1'
#
loop_
_entity.id
_entity.type
_entity.pdbx_description
1 polymer ?
#
loop_
_entity_poly.entity_id
_entity_poly.type
_entity_poly.pdbx_seq_one_letter_code
_entity_poly.pdbx_strand_id
1 'polypeptide(L)' 'MSTGELSGTDAVKMWVDEKSNYDYDSNSCVGGECLHYTQVVWANSVRLGCAKVTCDNGGTFITCNYDPPGNFVGERPYKL' A
#
# COMPACT_ATOMS: atom_id res chain seq x y z
N MET A 1 -11.56 -1.23 17.23
CA MET A 1 -11.88 -0.04 16.42
C MET A 1 -10.94 1.07 16.87
N SER A 2 -10.09 1.57 15.98
CA SER A 2 -9.13 2.63 16.34
C SER A 2 -9.88 3.86 16.82
N THR A 3 -9.51 4.36 18.00
CA THR A 3 -10.14 5.49 18.69
C THR A 3 -9.51 6.84 18.32
N GLY A 4 -8.65 6.88 17.28
CA GLY A 4 -8.05 8.09 16.74
C GLY A 4 -8.35 8.25 15.26
N GLU A 5 -8.49 9.50 14.81
CA GLU A 5 -8.59 9.86 13.40
C GLU A 5 -7.37 9.30 12.63
N LEU A 6 -7.60 8.35 11.70
CA LEU A 6 -6.52 7.75 10.92
C LEU A 6 -5.95 8.80 9.95
N SER A 7 -4.66 9.12 10.07
CA SER A 7 -4.01 10.04 9.13
C SER A 7 -3.57 9.33 7.84
N GLY A 8 -3.28 10.10 6.79
CA GLY A 8 -2.67 9.56 5.57
C GLY A 8 -1.32 8.88 5.85
N THR A 9 -0.54 9.44 6.77
CA THR A 9 0.74 8.86 7.19
C THR A 9 0.55 7.52 7.90
N ASP A 10 -0.47 7.39 8.75
CA ASP A 10 -0.77 6.13 9.43
C ASP A 10 -1.19 5.05 8.43
N ALA A 11 -2.03 5.40 7.44
CA ALA A 11 -2.42 4.47 6.39
C ALA A 11 -1.23 3.99 5.54
N VAL A 12 -0.38 4.92 5.08
CA VAL A 12 0.83 4.55 4.33
C VAL A 12 1.78 3.73 5.19
N LYS A 13 1.91 4.04 6.49
CA LYS A 13 2.71 3.22 7.40
C LYS A 13 2.15 1.79 7.49
N MET A 14 0.84 1.62 7.64
CA MET A 14 0.22 0.29 7.68
C MET A 14 0.48 -0.49 6.39
N TRP A 15 0.40 0.16 5.23
CA TRP A 15 0.74 -0.46 3.94
C TRP A 15 2.22 -0.82 3.84
N VAL A 16 3.12 0.03 4.35
CA VAL A 16 4.57 -0.22 4.35
C VAL A 16 4.95 -1.32 5.35
N ASP A 17 4.25 -1.43 6.48
CA ASP A 17 4.49 -2.46 7.50
C ASP A 17 4.29 -3.88 6.94
N GLU A 18 3.50 -4.05 5.85
CA GLU A 18 3.41 -5.32 5.13
C GLU A 18 4.72 -5.79 4.49
N LYS A 19 5.76 -4.94 4.46
CA LYS A 19 7.11 -5.32 4.04
C LYS A 19 7.61 -6.59 4.72
N SER A 20 7.25 -6.80 6.00
CA SER A 20 7.63 -8.03 6.73
C SER A 20 7.08 -9.30 6.10
N ASN A 21 6.01 -9.18 5.32
CA ASN A 21 5.33 -10.27 4.65
C ASN A 21 5.75 -10.40 3.18
N TYR A 22 6.62 -9.53 2.65
CA TYR A 22 7.10 -9.66 1.27
C TYR A 22 8.47 -10.31 1.26
N ASP A 23 8.55 -11.52 0.68
CA ASP A 23 9.82 -12.19 0.44
C ASP A 23 10.36 -11.80 -0.93
N TYR A 24 11.51 -11.13 -0.93
CA TYR A 24 12.13 -10.67 -2.16
C TYR A 24 12.62 -11.84 -3.01
N ASP A 25 13.21 -12.88 -2.43
CA ASP A 25 13.82 -13.94 -3.25
C ASP A 25 12.75 -14.70 -4.06
N SER A 26 11.64 -15.09 -3.42
CA SER A 26 10.52 -15.77 -4.08
C SER A 26 9.56 -14.85 -4.84
N ASN A 27 9.66 -13.53 -4.68
CA ASN A 27 8.69 -12.55 -5.20
C ASN A 27 7.25 -12.86 -4.76
N SER A 28 7.05 -13.20 -3.50
CA SER A 28 5.73 -13.62 -3.00
C SER A 28 5.42 -13.06 -1.62
N CYS A 29 4.13 -13.00 -1.27
CA CYS A 29 3.73 -12.70 0.09
C CYS A 29 3.86 -13.96 0.95
N VAL A 30 4.63 -13.88 2.03
CA VAL A 30 4.86 -14.93 3.01
C VAL A 30 4.25 -14.54 4.35
N GLY A 31 3.39 -15.39 4.91
CA GLY A 31 2.83 -15.18 6.26
C GLY A 31 1.80 -14.04 6.39
N GLY A 32 1.35 -13.42 5.30
CA GLY A 32 0.33 -12.38 5.35
C GLY A 32 0.11 -11.67 4.00
N GLU A 33 -0.64 -10.57 4.03
CA GLU A 33 -0.81 -9.67 2.88
C GLU A 33 0.43 -8.81 2.67
N CYS A 34 0.77 -8.53 1.42
CA CYS A 34 1.88 -7.66 1.03
C CYS A 34 1.61 -6.77 -0.18
N LEU A 35 0.38 -6.78 -0.70
CA LEU A 35 0.05 -6.12 -1.97
C LEU A 35 -0.06 -4.60 -1.84
N HIS A 36 -0.32 -4.06 -0.65
CA HIS A 36 -0.24 -2.62 -0.45
C HIS A 36 1.22 -2.19 -0.45
N TYR A 37 2.10 -2.93 0.24
CA TYR A 37 3.54 -2.67 0.22
C TYR A 37 4.10 -2.67 -1.20
N THR A 38 3.82 -3.71 -1.98
CA THR A 38 4.37 -3.83 -3.34
C THR A 38 3.90 -2.69 -4.25
N GLN A 39 2.67 -2.16 -4.08
CA GLN A 39 2.23 -0.98 -4.82
C GLN A 39 2.93 0.31 -4.35
N VAL A 40 3.10 0.50 -3.04
CA VAL A 40 3.77 1.69 -2.48
C VAL A 40 5.20 1.82 -3.01
N VAL A 41 5.90 0.71 -3.14
CA VAL A 41 7.30 0.66 -3.61
C VAL A 41 7.45 0.38 -5.11
N TRP A 42 6.36 0.43 -5.88
CA TRP A 42 6.38 0.06 -7.30
C TRP A 42 7.16 1.07 -8.15
N ALA A 43 8.35 0.68 -8.61
CA ALA A 43 9.33 1.52 -9.28
C ALA A 43 8.84 2.16 -10.60
N ASN A 44 7.82 1.58 -11.24
CA ASN A 44 7.21 2.16 -12.43
C ASN A 44 6.15 3.21 -12.13
N SER A 45 5.64 3.30 -10.89
CA SER A 45 4.65 4.31 -10.52
C SER A 45 5.34 5.64 -10.30
N VAL A 46 5.11 6.62 -11.18
CA VAL A 46 5.78 7.94 -11.14
C VAL A 46 4.83 9.08 -10.78
N ARG A 47 3.52 8.81 -10.74
CA ARG A 47 2.48 9.72 -10.31
C ARG A 47 1.71 9.08 -9.16
N LEU A 48 1.36 9.90 -8.17
CA LEU A 48 0.62 9.50 -6.98
C LEU A 48 -0.40 10.58 -6.64
N GLY A 49 -1.63 10.17 -6.32
CA GLY A 49 -2.65 11.03 -5.74
C GLY A 49 -3.40 10.28 -4.65
N CYS A 50 -3.67 10.92 -3.51
CA CYS A 50 -4.34 10.29 -2.38
C CYS A 50 -5.53 11.13 -1.90
N ALA A 51 -6.50 10.46 -1.28
CA ALA A 51 -7.66 11.09 -0.69
C ALA A 51 -7.98 10.47 0.68
N LYS A 52 -8.53 11.29 1.58
CA LYS A 52 -9.08 10.88 2.87
C LYS A 52 -10.52 11.39 2.97
N VAL A 53 -11.44 10.53 3.40
CA VAL A 53 -12.85 10.87 3.65
C VAL A 53 -13.26 10.31 5.01
N THR A 54 -14.01 11.12 5.78
CA THR A 54 -14.74 10.65 6.95
C THR A 54 -16.10 10.13 6.49
N CYS A 55 -16.41 8.88 6.79
CA CYS A 55 -17.67 8.23 6.44
C CYS A 55 -18.80 8.63 7.40
N ASP A 56 -20.06 8.47 6.99
CA ASP A 56 -21.24 8.82 7.79
C ASP A 56 -21.31 8.07 9.14
N ASN A 57 -20.69 6.89 9.22
CA ASN A 57 -20.58 6.10 10.44
C ASN A 57 -19.40 6.50 11.35
N GLY A 58 -18.72 7.61 11.05
CA GLY A 58 -17.53 8.07 11.77
C GLY A 58 -16.23 7.34 11.41
N GLY A 59 -16.28 6.37 10.49
CA GLY A 59 -15.09 5.70 9.96
C GLY A 59 -14.22 6.62 9.10
N THR A 60 -12.98 6.21 8.83
CA THR A 60 -12.08 6.90 7.92
C THR A 60 -11.74 6.01 6.73
N PHE A 61 -11.91 6.53 5.51
CA PHE A 61 -11.52 5.87 4.26
C PHE A 61 -10.34 6.64 3.64
N ILE A 62 -9.25 5.92 3.36
CA ILE A 62 -8.05 6.48 2.73
C ILE A 62 -7.72 5.66 1.50
N THR A 63 -7.41 6.32 0.40
CA THR A 63 -7.00 5.68 -0.85
C THR A 63 -5.88 6.47 -1.51
N CYS A 64 -5.06 5.76 -2.28
CA CYS A 64 -4.04 6.33 -3.15
C CYS A 64 -4.08 5.66 -4.52
N ASN A 65 -4.04 6.45 -5.59
CA ASN A 65 -3.92 6.00 -6.96
C ASN A 65 -2.50 6.24 -7.47
N TYR A 66 -1.98 5.24 -8.17
CA TYR A 66 -0.62 5.19 -8.71
C TYR A 66 -0.68 5.09 -10.23
N ASP A 67 0.20 5.81 -10.92
CA ASP A 67 0.31 5.73 -12.39
C ASP A 67 1.78 5.81 -12.85
N PRO A 68 2.22 4.91 -13.77
CA PRO A 68 1.56 3.68 -14.20
C PRO A 68 1.17 2.76 -13.03
N PRO A 69 0.12 1.93 -13.15
CA PRO A 69 -0.29 1.05 -12.06
C PRO A 69 0.79 0.01 -11.75
N GLY A 70 0.77 -0.50 -10.52
CA GLY A 70 1.65 -1.57 -10.07
C GLY A 70 0.96 -2.91 -9.90
N ASN A 71 1.64 -3.81 -9.18
CA ASN A 71 1.14 -5.15 -8.84
C ASN A 71 0.77 -6.03 -10.04
N PHE A 72 1.51 -5.90 -11.16
CA PHE A 72 1.41 -6.85 -12.25
C PHE A 72 1.89 -8.23 -11.79
N VAL A 73 1.08 -9.26 -12.02
CA VAL A 73 1.38 -10.64 -11.61
C VAL A 73 2.68 -11.11 -12.27
N GLY A 74 3.62 -11.59 -11.44
CA GLY A 74 4.93 -12.09 -11.89
C GLY A 74 6.00 -11.00 -12.05
N GLU A 75 5.64 -9.72 -11.98
CA GLU A 75 6.61 -8.61 -11.96
C GLU A 75 7.06 -8.29 -10.53
N ARG A 76 8.22 -7.63 -10.41
CA ARG A 76 8.80 -7.21 -9.12
C ARG A 76 8.55 -5.72 -8.89
N PRO A 77 8.33 -5.29 -7.65
CA PRO A 77 8.07 -3.88 -7.34
C PRO A 77 9.32 -3.01 -7.53
N TYR A 78 10.53 -3.55 -7.42
CA TYR A 78 11.77 -2.78 -7.59
C TYR A 78 12.34 -2.94 -9.00
N LYS A 79 13.07 -1.92 -9.45
CA LYS A 79 14.00 -2.02 -10.59
C LYS A 79 15.42 -2.19 -10.06
N LEU A 80 16.18 -3.05 -10.74
CA LEU A 80 17.64 -3.12 -10.60
C LEU A 80 18.30 -1.92 -11.27
#